data_AF-A0A940FG43-F1
#
_entry.id   AF-A0A940FG43-F1
#
_cell.length_a   1.000
_cell.length_b   1.000
_cell.length_c   1.000
_cell.angle_alpha   90.00
_cell.angle_beta   90.00
_cell.angle_gamma   90.00
#
_symmetry.space_group_name_H-M   'P 1'
#
loop_
_entity.id
_entity.type
_entity.pdbx_description
1 polymer ?
#
loop_
_entity_poly.entity_id
_entity_poly.type
_entity_poly.pdbx_seq_one_letter_code
_entity_poly.pdbx_strand_id
1 'polypeptide(L)'
;MEPLSYDYTDIVGLENAVLEDSWVRDLQVSPMSVRFALELAVTPQHPRYSPFHPGEQYCYLEAVLFFESVTAISWTGRPARSNVDPDGSIDFGNIDTLARRTGQIVVIGEFGELALTTDKLPRVELE
;
A
#
# COMPACT_ATOMS: atom_id res chain seq x y z
N MET A 1 -1.29 -18.18 14.20
CA MET A 1 -1.40 -16.82 13.66
C MET A 1 -2.48 -16.11 14.44
N GLU A 2 -2.17 -14.95 15.02
CA GLU A 2 -3.22 -14.11 15.61
C GLU A 2 -4.17 -13.63 14.50
N PRO A 3 -5.48 -13.54 14.75
CA PRO A 3 -6.43 -13.05 13.76
C PRO A 3 -6.14 -11.59 13.42
N LEU A 4 -6.17 -11.26 12.12
CA LEU A 4 -6.15 -9.88 11.65
C LEU A 4 -7.39 -9.16 12.18
N SER A 5 -7.24 -7.96 12.74
CA SER A 5 -8.33 -7.30 13.47
C SER A 5 -9.18 -6.35 12.62
N TYR A 6 -8.87 -6.17 11.33
CA TYR A 6 -9.50 -5.17 10.46
C TYR A 6 -9.10 -5.34 8.98
N ASP A 7 -10.02 -5.03 8.06
CA ASP A 7 -9.82 -5.04 6.61
C ASP A 7 -9.40 -3.64 6.12
N TYR A 8 -8.51 -3.55 5.13
CA TYR A 8 -8.04 -2.25 4.65
C TYR A 8 -9.15 -1.38 4.07
N THR A 9 -10.26 -1.97 3.63
CA THR A 9 -11.41 -1.26 3.06
C THR A 9 -12.13 -0.37 4.07
N ASP A 10 -11.93 -0.60 5.36
CA ASP A 10 -12.44 0.30 6.38
C ASP A 10 -11.49 1.55 6.54
N ILE A 11 -10.30 1.52 5.92
CA ILE A 11 -9.52 2.65 5.35
C ILE A 11 -10.28 3.86 4.80
N VAL A 12 -10.29 5.04 5.42
CA VAL A 12 -10.77 6.24 4.70
C VAL A 12 -9.89 6.49 3.47
N GLY A 13 -10.49 6.41 2.27
CA GLY A 13 -9.83 6.49 0.97
C GLY A 13 -9.49 5.15 0.33
N LEU A 14 -9.73 4.02 1.01
CA LEU A 14 -9.56 2.65 0.45
C LEU A 14 -10.87 1.87 0.35
N GLU A 15 -12.02 2.46 0.69
CA GLU A 15 -13.33 1.78 0.73
C GLU A 15 -13.73 1.17 -0.63
N ASN A 16 -13.21 1.75 -1.71
CA ASN A 16 -13.48 1.35 -3.09
C ASN A 16 -12.18 1.08 -3.86
N ALA A 17 -11.12 0.70 -3.15
CA ALA A 17 -9.84 0.30 -3.75
C ALA A 17 -9.71 -1.23 -3.79
N VAL A 18 -8.85 -1.72 -4.68
CA VAL A 18 -8.44 -3.12 -4.76
C VAL A 18 -6.91 -3.16 -4.67
N LEU A 19 -6.37 -3.32 -3.46
CA LEU A 19 -4.92 -3.23 -3.23
C LEU A 19 -4.15 -4.36 -3.94
N GLU A 20 -4.77 -5.52 -4.08
CA GLU A 20 -4.21 -6.70 -4.72
C GLU A 20 -4.03 -6.51 -6.23
N ASP A 21 -4.84 -5.63 -6.84
CA ASP A 21 -4.76 -5.23 -8.25
C ASP A 21 -4.13 -3.82 -8.43
N SER A 22 -3.60 -3.24 -7.36
CA SER A 22 -2.87 -1.96 -7.35
C SER A 22 -1.36 -2.19 -7.37
N TRP A 23 -0.60 -1.21 -7.88
CA TRP A 23 0.86 -1.32 -8.00
C TRP A 23 1.60 -0.33 -7.11
N VAL A 24 2.60 -0.81 -6.37
CA VAL A 24 3.53 0.02 -5.59
C VAL A 24 4.61 0.55 -6.52
N ARG A 25 4.54 1.84 -6.82
CA ARG A 25 5.47 2.56 -7.71
C ARG A 25 6.73 3.03 -6.98
N ASP A 26 6.61 3.33 -5.69
CA ASP A 26 7.72 3.69 -4.82
C ASP A 26 7.41 3.35 -3.36
N LEU A 27 8.44 3.03 -2.59
CA LEU A 27 8.37 2.73 -1.16
C LEU A 27 9.49 3.47 -0.41
N GLN A 28 9.10 4.52 0.30
CA GLN A 28 10.01 5.33 1.10
C GLN A 28 9.84 5.04 2.58
N VAL A 29 10.91 4.57 3.20
CA VAL A 29 10.97 4.28 4.65
C VAL A 29 11.88 5.30 5.32
N SER A 30 11.30 6.08 6.24
CA SER A 30 12.01 7.07 7.07
C SER A 30 11.83 6.73 8.56
N PRO A 31 12.65 7.27 9.47
CA PRO A 31 12.59 6.93 10.89
C PRO A 31 11.21 7.12 11.56
N MET A 32 10.39 8.06 11.06
CA MET A 32 9.08 8.40 11.66
C MET A 32 7.90 8.20 10.69
N SER A 33 8.14 7.70 9.48
CA SER A 33 7.10 7.59 8.47
C SER A 33 7.41 6.58 7.38
N VAL A 34 6.36 6.03 6.78
CA VAL A 34 6.45 5.16 5.59
C VAL A 34 5.48 5.68 4.54
N ARG A 35 5.92 5.78 3.29
CA ARG A 35 5.11 6.20 2.14
C ARG A 35 5.15 5.12 1.06
N PHE A 36 3.98 4.71 0.60
CA PHE A 36 3.82 3.93 -0.63
C PHE A 36 3.20 4.84 -1.68
N ALA A 37 3.91 5.09 -2.78
CA ALA A 37 3.29 5.65 -3.98
C ALA A 37 2.62 4.51 -4.75
N LEU A 38 1.37 4.70 -5.13
CA LEU A 38 0.50 3.67 -5.70
C LEU A 38 -0.08 4.13 -7.03
N GLU A 39 -0.13 3.21 -7.99
CA GLU A 39 -1.18 3.18 -9.00
C GLU A 39 -2.34 2.37 -8.41
N LEU A 40 -3.30 3.08 -7.83
CA LEU A 40 -4.41 2.52 -7.07
C LEU A 40 -5.54 2.09 -8.01
N ALA A 41 -5.79 0.79 -8.09
CA ALA A 41 -6.97 0.24 -8.75
C ALA A 41 -8.23 0.58 -7.94
N VAL A 42 -9.22 1.20 -8.58
CA VAL A 42 -10.48 1.56 -7.94
C VAL A 42 -11.69 0.93 -8.61
N THR A 43 -12.71 0.63 -7.81
CA THR A 43 -13.98 0.09 -8.27
C THR A 43 -14.90 1.19 -8.84
N PRO A 44 -15.96 0.84 -9.60
CA PRO A 44 -16.91 1.81 -10.13
C PRO A 44 -17.62 2.69 -9.09
N GLN A 45 -17.58 2.31 -7.82
CA GLN A 45 -18.17 3.07 -6.71
C GLN A 45 -17.26 4.21 -6.22
N HIS A 46 -15.99 4.22 -6.62
CA HIS A 46 -15.05 5.26 -6.22
C HIS A 46 -15.42 6.62 -6.84
N PRO A 47 -15.40 7.74 -6.08
CA PRO A 47 -15.86 9.05 -6.58
C PRO A 47 -15.09 9.60 -7.79
N ARG A 48 -13.82 9.23 -7.93
CA ARG A 48 -12.95 9.60 -9.08
C ARG A 48 -12.92 8.52 -10.17
N TYR A 49 -13.78 7.50 -10.11
CA TYR A 49 -13.83 6.47 -11.13
C TYR A 49 -14.14 7.06 -12.51
N SER A 50 -13.42 6.58 -13.50
CA SER A 50 -13.75 6.77 -14.92
C SER A 50 -13.68 5.41 -15.62
N PRO A 51 -14.46 5.18 -16.69
CA PRO A 51 -14.35 3.95 -17.46
C PRO A 51 -12.90 3.75 -17.92
N PHE A 52 -12.33 2.59 -17.60
CA PHE A 52 -10.96 2.23 -17.94
C PHE A 52 -10.75 2.16 -19.46
N HIS A 53 -9.51 2.39 -19.91
CA HIS A 53 -9.18 2.36 -21.32
C HIS A 53 -9.19 0.93 -21.88
N PRO A 54 -9.39 0.75 -23.20
CA PRO A 54 -9.25 -0.57 -23.81
C PRO A 54 -7.87 -1.18 -23.53
N GLY A 55 -7.84 -2.31 -22.82
CA GLY A 55 -6.61 -2.99 -22.42
C GLY A 55 -6.27 -2.89 -20.92
N GLU A 56 -6.95 -2.03 -20.18
CA GLU A 56 -6.84 -1.94 -18.72
C GLU A 56 -7.88 -2.83 -18.04
N GLN A 57 -7.54 -3.36 -16.86
CA GLN A 57 -8.45 -4.18 -16.04
C GLN A 57 -9.25 -3.32 -15.04
N TYR A 58 -8.68 -2.18 -14.62
CA TYR A 58 -9.27 -1.25 -13.66
C TYR A 58 -9.06 0.20 -14.08
N CYS A 59 -9.81 1.10 -13.43
CA CYS A 59 -9.46 2.51 -13.41
C CYS A 59 -8.35 2.70 -12.37
N TYR A 60 -7.20 3.23 -12.79
CA TYR A 60 -6.05 3.49 -11.92
C TYR A 60 -5.98 4.97 -11.55
N LEU A 61 -5.74 5.25 -10.28
CA LEU A 61 -5.50 6.59 -9.75
C LEU A 61 -4.11 6.67 -9.12
N GLU A 62 -3.41 7.78 -9.32
CA GLU A 62 -2.20 8.08 -8.57
C GLU A 62 -2.56 8.41 -7.11
N ALA A 63 -1.94 7.70 -6.18
CA ALA A 63 -2.22 7.85 -4.76
C ALA A 63 -0.98 7.61 -3.90
N VAL A 64 -1.00 8.15 -2.69
CA VAL A 64 -0.01 7.88 -1.65
C VAL A 64 -0.71 7.30 -0.43
N LEU A 65 -0.31 6.09 -0.03
CA LEU A 65 -0.65 5.52 1.26
C LEU A 65 0.43 5.90 2.28
N PHE A 66 0.05 6.73 3.25
CA PHE A 66 0.97 7.35 4.19
C PHE A 66 0.76 6.90 5.63
N PHE A 67 1.86 6.45 6.24
CA PHE A 67 1.96 6.14 7.66
C PHE A 67 2.83 7.20 8.34
N GLU A 68 2.24 7.91 9.30
CA GLU A 68 2.93 8.93 10.10
C GLU A 68 3.02 8.52 11.57
N SER A 69 3.80 9.30 12.35
CA SER A 69 4.02 9.07 13.78
C SER A 69 4.48 7.64 14.08
N VAL A 70 5.25 7.06 13.16
CA VAL A 70 5.80 5.71 13.32
C VAL A 70 6.92 5.76 14.35
N THR A 71 6.85 4.87 15.33
CA THR A 71 7.82 4.81 16.45
C THR A 71 8.74 3.60 16.36
N ALA A 72 8.34 2.56 15.62
CA ALA A 72 9.16 1.42 15.33
C ALA A 72 8.78 0.82 13.97
N ILE A 73 9.78 0.38 13.22
CA ILE A 73 9.65 -0.27 11.92
C ILE A 73 10.44 -1.57 11.97
N SER A 74 9.77 -2.67 11.63
CA SER A 74 10.44 -3.94 11.32
C SER A 74 10.13 -4.31 9.88
N TRP A 75 11.17 -4.62 9.10
CA TRP A 75 11.02 -5.02 7.70
C TRP A 75 11.69 -6.38 7.49
N THR A 76 10.87 -7.41 7.34
CA THR A 76 11.31 -8.80 7.15
C THR A 76 11.03 -9.26 5.71
N GLY A 77 11.85 -10.17 5.19
CA GLY A 77 11.69 -10.66 3.81
C GLY A 77 11.97 -9.62 2.73
N ARG A 78 12.56 -8.46 3.08
CA ARG A 78 12.92 -7.42 2.11
C ARG A 78 13.79 -8.00 0.98
N PRO A 79 13.46 -7.74 -0.30
CA PRO A 79 14.32 -8.18 -1.40
C PRO A 79 15.73 -7.58 -1.25
N ALA A 80 16.74 -8.44 -1.38
CA ALA A 80 18.13 -8.17 -1.01
C ALA A 80 18.90 -7.19 -1.93
N ARG A 81 18.19 -6.41 -2.76
CA ARG A 81 18.60 -5.63 -3.97
C ARG A 81 18.27 -6.37 -5.28
N SER A 82 17.03 -6.36 -5.76
CA SER A 82 16.71 -6.74 -7.15
C SER A 82 15.21 -6.83 -7.36
N ASN A 83 14.61 -5.74 -7.78
CA ASN A 83 13.58 -5.78 -8.82
C ASN A 83 13.76 -4.49 -9.61
N VAL A 84 15.02 -4.19 -9.96
CA VAL A 84 15.32 -3.02 -10.76
C VAL A 84 14.97 -3.40 -12.19
N ASP A 85 13.88 -2.83 -12.70
CA ASP A 85 13.51 -2.93 -14.09
C ASP A 85 14.67 -2.48 -15.00
N PRO A 86 14.67 -2.88 -16.27
CA PRO A 86 15.71 -2.48 -17.21
C PRO A 86 15.93 -0.95 -17.30
N ASP A 87 14.96 -0.14 -16.89
CA ASP A 87 15.01 1.33 -16.86
C ASP A 87 15.52 1.93 -15.53
N GLY A 88 15.71 1.11 -14.50
CA GLY A 88 16.15 1.54 -13.17
C GLY A 88 15.05 1.66 -12.10
N SER A 89 13.76 1.50 -12.42
CA SER A 89 12.69 1.52 -11.40
C SER A 89 12.69 0.26 -10.55
N ILE A 90 12.36 0.36 -9.26
CA ILE A 90 12.17 -0.82 -8.42
C ILE A 90 10.71 -1.25 -8.54
N ASP A 91 10.46 -2.46 -9.04
CA ASP A 91 9.15 -3.10 -8.96
C ASP A 91 8.94 -3.67 -7.55
N PHE A 92 8.05 -3.03 -6.81
CA PHE A 92 7.65 -3.45 -5.48
C PHE A 92 6.43 -4.39 -5.49
N GLY A 93 5.84 -4.67 -6.66
CA GLY A 93 4.63 -5.46 -6.80
C GLY A 93 3.41 -4.75 -6.21
N ASN A 94 2.47 -5.54 -5.70
CA ASN A 94 1.22 -5.11 -5.09
C ASN A 94 1.26 -5.19 -3.55
N ILE A 95 0.18 -4.72 -2.89
CA ILE A 95 -0.04 -4.94 -1.45
C ILE A 95 -1.06 -6.06 -1.30
N ASP A 96 -0.62 -7.21 -0.80
CA ASP A 96 -1.49 -8.38 -0.54
C ASP A 96 -2.24 -8.27 0.79
N THR A 97 -1.69 -7.55 1.76
CA THR A 97 -2.31 -7.38 3.07
C THR A 97 -1.97 -6.03 3.66
N LEU A 98 -3.00 -5.31 4.09
CA LEU A 98 -2.89 -4.16 4.98
C LEU A 98 -3.84 -4.35 6.15
N ALA A 99 -3.31 -4.59 7.35
CA ALA A 99 -4.13 -4.95 8.49
C ALA A 99 -3.55 -4.46 9.82
N ARG A 100 -4.42 -4.25 10.82
CA ARG A 100 -4.00 -3.99 12.20
C ARG A 100 -3.79 -5.33 12.93
N ARG A 101 -2.61 -5.51 13.53
CA ARG A 101 -2.30 -6.55 14.54
C ARG A 101 -2.03 -5.85 15.88
N THR A 102 -2.09 -6.54 17.00
CA THR A 102 -1.99 -5.94 18.36
C THR A 102 -0.88 -4.87 18.48
N GLY A 103 -1.26 -3.59 18.48
CA GLY A 103 -0.35 -2.45 18.58
C GLY A 103 0.45 -2.08 17.32
N GLN A 104 0.22 -2.75 16.19
CA GLN A 104 0.97 -2.57 14.95
C GLN A 104 0.07 -2.56 13.72
N ILE A 105 0.49 -1.86 12.66
CA ILE A 105 -0.04 -2.03 11.32
C ILE A 105 0.94 -2.90 10.54
N VAL A 106 0.44 -3.91 9.87
CA VAL A 106 1.20 -4.84 9.05
C VAL A 106 0.84 -4.62 7.59
N VAL A 107 1.85 -4.40 6.77
CA VAL A 107 1.76 -4.30 5.32
C VAL A 107 2.59 -5.42 4.70
N ILE A 108 1.97 -6.26 3.89
CA ILE A 108 2.62 -7.40 3.23
C ILE A 108 2.40 -7.26 1.73
N GLY A 109 3.45 -7.49 0.98
CA GLY A 109 3.42 -7.65 -0.47
C GLY A 109 4.70 -8.35 -0.94
N GLU A 110 4.99 -8.25 -2.23
CA GLU A 110 6.23 -8.79 -2.80
C GLU A 110 7.49 -8.14 -2.22
N PHE A 111 7.36 -6.89 -1.73
CA PHE A 111 8.41 -6.18 -1.00
C PHE A 111 8.71 -6.73 0.40
N GLY A 112 8.02 -7.79 0.84
CA GLY A 112 8.15 -8.40 2.17
C GLY A 112 7.11 -7.87 3.17
N GLU A 113 7.37 -8.07 4.46
CA GLU A 113 6.47 -7.65 5.54
C GLU A 113 7.05 -6.43 6.27
N LEU A 114 6.26 -5.35 6.30
CA LEU A 114 6.49 -4.15 7.09
C LEU A 114 5.56 -4.15 8.30
N ALA A 115 6.11 -4.27 9.49
CA ALA A 115 5.39 -4.10 10.75
C ALA A 115 5.70 -2.73 11.36
N LEU A 116 4.67 -1.89 11.49
CA LEU A 116 4.76 -0.49 11.87
C LEU A 116 4.07 -0.26 13.22
N THR A 117 4.78 0.31 14.19
CA THR A 117 4.19 0.72 15.47
C THR A 117 3.81 2.19 15.40
N THR A 118 2.51 2.49 15.40
CA THR A 118 1.95 3.85 15.36
C THR A 118 0.58 3.89 16.04
N ASP A 119 0.24 5.02 16.63
CA ASP A 119 -1.06 5.31 17.24
C ASP A 119 -2.08 5.88 16.22
N LYS A 120 -1.63 6.20 15.01
CA LYS A 120 -2.48 6.73 13.93
C LYS A 120 -2.88 5.64 12.93
N LEU A 121 -4.03 5.85 12.29
CA LEU A 121 -4.41 5.14 11.08
C LEU A 121 -3.65 5.72 9.87
N PRO A 122 -3.40 4.92 8.83
CA PRO A 122 -2.83 5.45 7.61
C PRO A 122 -3.82 6.39 6.92
N ARG A 123 -3.28 7.27 6.08
CA ARG A 123 -4.06 8.18 5.24
C ARG A 123 -3.79 7.86 3.77
N VAL A 124 -4.81 8.04 2.94
CA VAL A 124 -4.67 8.02 1.49
C VAL A 124 -4.76 9.44 0.96
N GLU A 125 -3.76 9.85 0.19
CA GLU A 125 -3.72 11.12 -0.52
C GLU A 125 -3.80 10.80 -2.01
N LEU A 126 -4.83 11.30 -2.71
CA LEU A 126 -4.91 11.17 -4.17
C LEU A 126 -4.16 12.33 -4.80
N GLU A 127 -3.37 12.06 -5.84
CA GLU A 127 -2.65 13.09 -6.60
C GLU A 127 -3.51 13.69 -7.75
#